data_AF-A0A1G0BGD9-F1
#
_entry.id   AF-A0A1G0BGD9-F1
#
_cell.length_a   1.000
_cell.length_b   1.000
_cell.length_c   1.000
_cell.angle_alpha   90.00
_cell.angle_beta   90.00
_cell.angle_gamma   90.00
#
_symmetry.space_group_name_H-M   'P 1'
#
loop_
_entity.id
_entity.type
_entity.pdbx_description
1 polymer ?
#
loop_
_entity_poly.entity_id
_entity_poly.type
_entity_poly.pdbx_seq_one_letter_code
_entity_poly.pdbx_strand_id
1 'polypeptide(L)'
;MYLDHFGLNEPPFRITPSTTFFFSGANRGEILDALVYSLSESEGIIKVSGEVGSGKTMLCRMLLERLPGHINTIYLANPSLSREEMLYAIADGLGLKVEGERVGIIMHGIQSKLEEKAREGKRVVVLVDEAHAMPPDTLEELRLLYNLQVGNFKLLQLILFGQPELNNKLEQPNMRQLKDRIVHHFNMQPMSHNALESYLMFRMRAAGYHGPNVFSPQALKLIGRASEGLMRRINILADKSLLAAFVEDTHNIEPRHVQAAMRDSELQPSRKLRLPSMPPMPSINLPPAGILAGGAIAALLLVGLTAWWTTDKPQSPAPQAQLAAATMPTAATPEPVAPPPATEQATIVPVAPAPAQAEEPAPPAAPAPAPAPAPAPATSLFDQRLAAGKKLLAQKNVAASIQLFSTEDLQPKRVEGFLKRADGLGKLPQIYLVPARFGDKEGLRVLYGAYLTVEAARNAIKDLPPRYQESFATAIHVF
;
A
#
# COMPACT_ATOMS: atom_id res chain seq x y z
N MET A 1 -7.86 23.22 21.82
CA MET A 1 -7.77 24.61 21.35
C MET A 1 -8.76 24.90 20.22
N TYR A 2 -8.51 24.49 18.96
CA TYR A 2 -9.49 24.74 17.89
C TYR A 2 -10.82 24.01 18.08
N LEU A 3 -10.81 22.85 18.76
CA LEU A 3 -12.04 22.13 19.10
C LEU A 3 -12.94 22.98 20.00
N ASP A 4 -12.38 23.55 21.07
CA ASP A 4 -13.10 24.39 22.03
C ASP A 4 -13.64 25.66 21.36
N HIS A 5 -12.83 26.29 20.49
CA HIS A 5 -13.22 27.44 19.66
C HIS A 5 -14.46 27.17 18.81
N PHE A 6 -14.52 26.01 18.14
CA PHE A 6 -15.69 25.63 17.35
C PHE A 6 -16.79 24.92 18.17
N GLY A 7 -16.63 24.68 19.47
CA GLY A 7 -17.59 23.91 20.28
C GLY A 7 -17.69 22.43 19.85
N LEU A 8 -16.55 21.79 19.58
CA LEU A 8 -16.41 20.40 19.15
C LEU A 8 -15.90 19.51 20.29
N ASN A 9 -16.47 18.31 20.42
CA ASN A 9 -16.01 17.28 21.38
C ASN A 9 -14.80 16.49 20.85
N GLU A 10 -14.71 16.30 19.52
CA GLU A 10 -13.57 15.65 18.87
C GLU A 10 -13.26 16.26 17.48
N PRO A 11 -12.11 15.97 16.85
CA PRO A 11 -11.79 16.46 15.51
C PRO A 11 -12.71 15.90 14.38
N PRO A 12 -13.58 16.72 13.76
CA PRO A 12 -14.62 16.25 12.83
C PRO A 12 -14.09 15.65 11.54
N PHE A 13 -12.87 15.99 11.13
CA PHE A 13 -12.32 15.64 9.82
C PHE A 13 -11.16 14.64 9.88
N ARG A 14 -11.10 13.82 10.94
CA ARG A 14 -10.22 12.63 11.04
C ARG A 14 -10.26 11.78 9.76
N ILE A 15 -9.07 11.46 9.26
CA ILE A 15 -8.86 10.54 8.12
C ILE A 15 -9.09 9.08 8.55
N THR A 16 -8.77 8.75 9.81
CA THR A 16 -8.97 7.43 10.40
C THR A 16 -10.46 7.04 10.32
N PRO A 17 -10.81 5.90 9.68
CA PRO A 17 -12.20 5.55 9.43
C PRO A 17 -12.93 5.11 10.71
N SER A 18 -13.93 5.90 11.13
CA SER A 18 -14.86 5.64 12.24
C SER A 18 -16.30 5.66 11.72
N THR A 19 -17.09 4.67 12.10
CA THR A 19 -18.45 4.40 11.61
C THR A 19 -19.49 5.40 12.11
N THR A 20 -19.27 6.03 13.26
CA THR A 20 -20.00 7.24 13.73
C THR A 20 -19.96 8.38 12.70
N PHE A 21 -18.90 8.45 11.88
CA PHE A 21 -18.72 9.48 10.85
C PHE A 21 -19.05 8.98 9.42
N PHE A 22 -19.85 7.91 9.29
CA PHE A 22 -20.36 7.47 7.99
C PHE A 22 -21.52 8.34 7.49
N PHE A 23 -21.31 8.98 6.35
CA PHE A 23 -22.32 9.74 5.65
C PHE A 23 -22.99 8.90 4.56
N SER A 24 -24.29 8.63 4.71
CA SER A 24 -25.11 7.86 3.77
C SER A 24 -25.45 8.62 2.48
N GLY A 25 -25.34 9.95 2.45
CA GLY A 25 -25.62 10.75 1.26
C GLY A 25 -24.62 10.50 0.10
N ALA A 26 -24.98 11.00 -1.09
CA ALA A 26 -24.28 10.70 -2.35
C ALA A 26 -24.17 9.17 -2.58
N ASN A 27 -25.33 8.51 -2.60
CA ASN A 27 -25.56 7.09 -2.93
C ASN A 27 -24.81 6.07 -2.03
N ARG A 28 -24.20 6.50 -0.92
CA ARG A 28 -23.42 5.62 -0.04
C ARG A 28 -24.29 4.73 0.84
N GLY A 29 -25.45 5.22 1.26
CA GLY A 29 -26.51 4.42 1.88
C GLY A 29 -27.08 3.41 0.90
N GLU A 30 -27.52 3.86 -0.28
CA GLU A 30 -28.06 3.00 -1.35
C GLU A 30 -27.10 1.85 -1.72
N ILE A 31 -25.80 2.12 -1.90
CA ILE A 31 -24.80 1.07 -2.16
C ILE A 31 -24.64 0.14 -0.95
N LEU A 32 -24.62 0.65 0.29
CA LEU A 32 -24.52 -0.16 1.50
C LEU A 32 -25.72 -1.10 1.67
N ASP A 33 -26.93 -0.59 1.46
CA ASP A 33 -28.18 -1.34 1.60
C ASP A 33 -28.32 -2.37 0.48
N ALA A 34 -27.91 -2.04 -0.76
CA ALA A 34 -27.83 -2.98 -1.88
C ALA A 34 -26.76 -4.07 -1.67
N LEU A 35 -25.65 -3.77 -0.99
CA LEU A 35 -24.63 -4.76 -0.61
C LEU A 35 -25.17 -5.74 0.44
N VAL A 36 -25.85 -5.26 1.49
CA VAL A 36 -26.49 -6.11 2.50
C VAL A 36 -27.56 -7.01 1.86
N TYR A 37 -28.37 -6.47 0.95
CA TYR A 37 -29.37 -7.24 0.21
C TYR A 37 -28.72 -8.32 -0.68
N SER A 38 -27.71 -7.97 -1.46
CA SER A 38 -27.05 -8.91 -2.39
C SER A 38 -26.42 -10.11 -1.65
N LEU A 39 -25.86 -9.90 -0.46
CA LEU A 39 -25.30 -10.99 0.36
C LEU A 39 -26.37 -11.87 1.02
N SER A 40 -27.58 -11.34 1.17
CA SER A 40 -28.74 -12.05 1.72
C SER A 40 -29.49 -12.86 0.66
N GLU A 41 -29.57 -12.37 -0.57
CA GLU A 41 -30.45 -12.95 -1.62
C GLU A 41 -29.73 -13.50 -2.87
N SER A 42 -28.50 -13.09 -3.18
CA SER A 42 -27.84 -13.42 -4.46
C SER A 42 -26.62 -14.33 -4.31
N GLU A 43 -26.44 -15.26 -5.26
CA GLU A 43 -25.13 -15.84 -5.55
C GLU A 43 -24.36 -14.95 -6.53
N GLY A 44 -23.03 -14.93 -6.42
CA GLY A 44 -22.14 -14.19 -7.30
C GLY A 44 -20.99 -13.53 -6.58
N ILE A 45 -19.97 -13.14 -7.34
CA ILE A 45 -18.93 -12.21 -6.87
C ILE A 45 -19.50 -10.79 -6.99
N ILE A 46 -19.23 -9.96 -5.99
CA ILE A 46 -19.59 -8.54 -5.96
C ILE A 46 -18.32 -7.70 -6.12
N LYS A 47 -18.36 -6.65 -6.94
CA LYS A 47 -17.25 -5.69 -7.08
C LYS A 47 -17.70 -4.28 -6.71
N VAL A 48 -16.91 -3.62 -5.87
CA VAL A 48 -17.07 -2.22 -5.47
C VAL A 48 -15.84 -1.43 -5.93
N SER A 49 -15.93 -0.76 -7.07
CA SER A 49 -14.85 0.10 -7.56
C SER A 49 -14.95 1.51 -6.99
N GLY A 50 -13.83 2.22 -6.85
CA GLY A 50 -13.84 3.64 -6.51
C GLY A 50 -12.45 4.23 -6.29
N GLU A 51 -12.32 5.52 -6.64
CA GLU A 51 -11.11 6.32 -6.52
C GLU A 51 -10.46 6.30 -5.13
N VAL A 52 -9.16 6.61 -5.06
CA VAL A 52 -8.44 6.75 -3.79
C VAL A 52 -9.12 7.79 -2.90
N GLY A 53 -9.50 7.41 -1.68
CA GLY A 53 -10.17 8.31 -0.75
C GLY A 53 -11.64 8.63 -1.09
N SER A 54 -12.29 7.89 -2.00
CA SER A 54 -13.73 7.93 -2.27
C SER A 54 -14.61 7.46 -1.10
N GLY A 55 -14.08 6.57 -0.24
CA GLY A 55 -14.75 6.03 0.94
C GLY A 55 -14.84 4.50 1.04
N LYS A 56 -14.20 3.73 0.14
CA LYS A 56 -14.29 2.24 0.09
C LYS A 56 -14.16 1.55 1.46
N THR A 57 -13.06 1.78 2.18
CA THR A 57 -12.80 1.17 3.50
C THR A 57 -13.81 1.62 4.58
N MET A 58 -14.42 2.81 4.45
CA MET A 58 -15.54 3.23 5.32
C MET A 58 -16.81 2.44 5.03
N LEU A 59 -17.15 2.26 3.74
CA LEU A 59 -18.28 1.45 3.30
C LEU A 59 -18.10 -0.03 3.70
N CYS A 60 -16.89 -0.56 3.57
CA CYS A 60 -16.51 -1.89 4.03
C CYS A 60 -16.74 -2.08 5.54
N ARG A 61 -16.27 -1.13 6.39
CA ARG A 61 -16.51 -1.17 7.85
C ARG A 61 -17.99 -1.08 8.20
N MET A 62 -18.74 -0.20 7.56
CA MET A 62 -20.19 -0.11 7.76
C MET A 62 -20.94 -1.37 7.32
N LEU A 63 -20.45 -2.04 6.27
CA LEU A 63 -21.00 -3.32 5.85
C LEU A 63 -20.78 -4.36 6.94
N LEU A 64 -19.55 -4.52 7.43
CA LEU A 64 -19.22 -5.44 8.54
C LEU A 64 -20.10 -5.21 9.79
N GLU A 65 -20.41 -3.97 10.15
CA GLU A 65 -21.33 -3.65 11.26
C GLU A 65 -22.81 -3.92 10.97
N ARG A 66 -23.23 -3.97 9.69
CA ARG A 66 -24.63 -4.19 9.27
C ARG A 66 -24.94 -5.61 8.81
N LEU A 67 -23.95 -6.49 8.66
CA LEU A 67 -24.19 -7.86 8.21
C LEU A 67 -25.04 -8.63 9.22
N PRO A 68 -26.10 -9.35 8.79
CA PRO A 68 -26.84 -10.25 9.65
C PRO A 68 -25.94 -11.28 10.34
N GLY A 69 -26.23 -11.61 11.61
CA GLY A 69 -25.42 -12.53 12.42
C GLY A 69 -25.34 -13.99 11.94
N HIS A 70 -25.97 -14.34 10.81
CA HIS A 70 -25.77 -15.61 10.11
C HIS A 70 -24.69 -15.53 9.02
N ILE A 71 -24.08 -14.36 8.81
CA ILE A 71 -23.01 -14.13 7.82
C ILE A 71 -21.66 -14.06 8.54
N ASN A 72 -20.93 -15.18 8.50
CA ASN A 72 -19.54 -15.25 8.92
C ASN A 72 -18.66 -14.52 7.90
N THR A 73 -17.85 -13.56 8.35
CA THR A 73 -17.09 -12.70 7.46
C THR A 73 -15.59 -12.80 7.69
N ILE A 74 -14.84 -12.96 6.60
CA ILE A 74 -13.37 -12.99 6.58
C ILE A 74 -12.90 -11.71 5.88
N TYR A 75 -12.04 -10.92 6.53
CA TYR A 75 -11.60 -9.63 6.01
C TYR A 75 -10.12 -9.65 5.62
N LEU A 76 -9.85 -9.72 4.31
CA LEU A 76 -8.51 -9.65 3.75
C LEU A 76 -8.09 -8.18 3.56
N ALA A 77 -7.42 -7.65 4.59
CA ALA A 77 -6.95 -6.27 4.65
C ALA A 77 -5.64 -6.00 3.90
N ASN A 78 -4.84 -7.05 3.66
CA ASN A 78 -3.57 -6.93 2.93
C ASN A 78 -3.77 -7.32 1.46
N PRO A 79 -3.62 -6.39 0.50
CA PRO A 79 -3.87 -6.68 -0.90
C PRO A 79 -2.66 -7.31 -1.63
N SER A 80 -1.49 -7.49 -0.99
CA SER A 80 -0.30 -8.06 -1.63
C SER A 80 -0.05 -9.55 -1.32
N LEU A 81 -1.05 -10.26 -0.80
CA LEU A 81 -0.94 -11.68 -0.47
C LEU A 81 -0.71 -12.52 -1.73
N SER A 82 0.22 -13.48 -1.64
CA SER A 82 0.33 -14.59 -2.59
C SER A 82 -0.82 -15.59 -2.43
N ARG A 83 -0.89 -16.58 -3.34
CA ARG A 83 -1.88 -17.67 -3.28
C ARG A 83 -1.89 -18.39 -1.95
N GLU A 84 -0.72 -18.79 -1.46
CA GLU A 84 -0.62 -19.54 -0.20
C GLU A 84 -0.99 -18.67 1.01
N GLU A 85 -0.46 -17.45 1.10
CA GLU A 85 -0.79 -16.51 2.19
C GLU A 85 -2.28 -16.15 2.24
N MET A 86 -2.94 -16.06 1.08
CA MET A 86 -4.39 -15.87 0.99
C MET A 86 -5.17 -17.07 1.52
N LEU A 87 -4.74 -18.31 1.21
CA LEU A 87 -5.33 -19.53 1.76
C LEU A 87 -5.10 -19.64 3.28
N TYR A 88 -3.90 -19.32 3.77
CA TYR A 88 -3.62 -19.24 5.22
C TYR A 88 -4.53 -18.23 5.92
N ALA A 89 -4.71 -17.03 5.35
CA ALA A 89 -5.58 -15.99 5.92
C ALA A 89 -7.08 -16.38 5.92
N ILE A 90 -7.55 -17.12 4.91
CA ILE A 90 -8.92 -17.66 4.90
C ILE A 90 -9.06 -18.82 5.91
N ALA A 91 -8.06 -19.69 6.05
CA ALA A 91 -8.08 -20.77 7.02
C ALA A 91 -8.11 -20.25 8.47
N ASP A 92 -7.26 -19.27 8.80
CA ASP A 92 -7.27 -18.58 10.09
C ASP A 92 -8.61 -17.87 10.35
N GLY A 93 -9.15 -17.17 9.34
CA GLY A 93 -10.49 -16.56 9.40
C GLY A 93 -11.65 -17.56 9.56
N LEU A 94 -11.43 -18.85 9.29
CA LEU A 94 -12.37 -19.95 9.55
C LEU A 94 -12.10 -20.67 10.90
N GLY A 95 -11.07 -20.25 11.65
CA GLY A 95 -10.65 -20.85 12.90
C GLY A 95 -9.89 -22.17 12.75
N LEU A 96 -9.22 -22.38 11.60
CA LEU A 96 -8.43 -23.58 11.31
C LEU A 96 -6.95 -23.37 11.69
N LYS A 97 -6.36 -24.38 12.34
CA LYS A 97 -4.92 -24.40 12.61
C LYS A 97 -4.21 -25.13 11.48
N VAL A 98 -3.37 -24.41 10.74
CA VAL A 98 -2.77 -24.86 9.47
C VAL A 98 -1.26 -24.62 9.38
N GLU A 99 -0.59 -24.27 10.48
CA GLU A 99 0.84 -23.97 10.50
C GLU A 99 1.69 -25.15 9.99
N GLY A 100 2.43 -24.94 8.89
CA GLY A 100 3.27 -25.97 8.28
C GLY A 100 2.53 -27.03 7.46
N GLU A 101 1.21 -26.91 7.28
CA GLU A 101 0.45 -27.83 6.44
C GLU A 101 0.69 -27.63 4.94
N ARG A 102 0.49 -28.68 4.15
CA ARG A 102 0.54 -28.59 2.69
C ARG A 102 -0.76 -27.97 2.17
N VAL A 103 -0.69 -27.13 1.15
CA VAL A 103 -1.83 -26.43 0.51
C VAL A 103 -3.07 -27.33 0.28
N GLY A 104 -2.89 -28.59 -0.15
CA GLY A 104 -4.01 -29.52 -0.35
C GLY A 104 -4.76 -29.93 0.94
N ILE A 105 -4.08 -29.96 2.09
CA ILE A 105 -4.68 -30.19 3.41
C ILE A 105 -5.46 -28.93 3.83
N ILE A 106 -4.85 -27.75 3.66
CA ILE A 106 -5.46 -26.45 3.93
C ILE A 106 -6.76 -26.29 3.13
N MET A 107 -6.74 -26.59 1.83
CA MET A 107 -7.92 -26.54 0.96
C MET A 107 -9.02 -27.52 1.40
N HIS A 108 -8.67 -28.75 1.79
CA HIS A 108 -9.62 -29.71 2.34
C HIS A 108 -10.22 -29.23 3.68
N GLY A 109 -9.40 -28.63 4.54
CA GLY A 109 -9.83 -28.02 5.80
C GLY A 109 -10.80 -26.86 5.58
N ILE A 110 -10.46 -25.93 4.68
CA ILE A 110 -11.32 -24.82 4.25
C ILE A 110 -12.66 -25.37 3.75
N GLN A 111 -12.67 -26.29 2.79
CA GLN A 111 -13.91 -26.87 2.27
C GLN A 111 -14.74 -27.51 3.39
N SER A 112 -14.14 -28.39 4.20
CA SER A 112 -14.82 -29.06 5.32
C SER A 112 -15.47 -28.06 6.30
N LYS A 113 -14.80 -26.92 6.54
CA LYS A 113 -15.26 -25.87 7.45
C LYS A 113 -16.33 -24.97 6.86
N LEU A 114 -16.29 -24.73 5.55
CA LEU A 114 -17.39 -24.10 4.82
C LEU A 114 -18.64 -24.99 4.81
N GLU A 115 -18.49 -26.30 4.60
CA GLU A 115 -19.57 -27.29 4.67
C GLU A 115 -20.15 -27.45 6.09
N GLU A 116 -19.34 -27.28 7.13
CA GLU A 116 -19.82 -27.13 8.52
C GLU A 116 -20.67 -25.87 8.69
N LYS A 117 -20.19 -24.71 8.25
CA LYS A 117 -20.92 -23.43 8.38
C LYS A 117 -22.22 -23.42 7.57
N ALA A 118 -22.25 -23.98 6.37
CA ALA A 118 -23.46 -24.16 5.58
C ALA A 118 -24.51 -25.02 6.30
N ARG A 119 -24.10 -26.09 6.99
CA ARG A 119 -25.00 -26.92 7.82
C ARG A 119 -25.47 -26.24 9.11
N GLU A 120 -24.72 -25.26 9.62
CA GLU A 120 -25.19 -24.34 10.67
C GLU A 120 -26.17 -23.27 10.17
N GLY A 121 -26.52 -23.27 8.86
CA GLY A 121 -27.33 -22.22 8.24
C GLY A 121 -26.58 -20.89 8.06
N LYS A 122 -25.25 -20.90 8.17
CA LYS A 122 -24.40 -19.71 8.09
C LYS A 122 -23.72 -19.62 6.73
N ARG A 123 -23.62 -18.39 6.21
CA ARG A 123 -22.91 -18.09 4.96
C ARG A 123 -21.52 -17.58 5.28
N VAL A 124 -20.53 -17.89 4.46
CA VAL A 124 -19.18 -17.33 4.57
C VAL A 124 -18.95 -16.34 3.44
N VAL A 125 -18.55 -15.12 3.79
CA VAL A 125 -18.23 -14.05 2.84
C VAL A 125 -16.79 -13.59 3.06
N VAL A 126 -15.99 -13.56 1.99
CA VAL A 126 -14.65 -12.95 2.02
C VAL A 126 -14.75 -11.53 1.46
N LEU A 127 -14.46 -10.53 2.29
CA LEU A 127 -14.27 -9.15 1.87
C LEU A 127 -12.78 -8.93 1.63
N VAL A 128 -12.44 -8.45 0.44
CA VAL A 128 -11.09 -8.07 0.05
C VAL A 128 -11.06 -6.55 -0.14
N ASP A 129 -10.26 -5.82 0.66
CA ASP A 129 -10.00 -4.40 0.38
C ASP A 129 -8.78 -4.21 -0.53
N GLU A 130 -8.79 -3.13 -1.30
CA GLU A 130 -7.76 -2.78 -2.27
C GLU A 130 -7.36 -3.91 -3.25
N ALA A 131 -8.31 -4.78 -3.62
CA ALA A 131 -8.14 -5.97 -4.47
C ALA A 131 -7.47 -5.73 -5.84
N HIS A 132 -7.47 -4.49 -6.33
CA HIS A 132 -6.72 -4.08 -7.53
C HIS A 132 -5.22 -4.45 -7.48
N ALA A 133 -4.61 -4.51 -6.29
CA ALA A 133 -3.19 -4.79 -6.11
C ALA A 133 -2.86 -6.30 -5.93
N MET A 134 -3.86 -7.17 -5.74
CA MET A 134 -3.63 -8.63 -5.63
C MET A 134 -3.02 -9.21 -6.91
N PRO A 135 -2.06 -10.16 -6.83
CA PRO A 135 -1.55 -10.85 -8.01
C PRO A 135 -2.69 -11.51 -8.82
N PRO A 136 -2.65 -11.53 -10.17
CA PRO A 136 -3.66 -12.20 -10.99
C PRO A 136 -3.91 -13.65 -10.56
N ASP A 137 -2.84 -14.38 -10.26
CA ASP A 137 -2.90 -15.78 -9.81
C ASP A 137 -3.64 -15.94 -8.47
N THR A 138 -3.61 -14.93 -7.59
CA THR A 138 -4.33 -14.95 -6.31
C THR A 138 -5.81 -14.57 -6.48
N LEU A 139 -6.12 -13.72 -7.45
CA LEU A 139 -7.51 -13.46 -7.88
C LEU A 139 -8.12 -14.70 -8.56
N GLU A 140 -7.32 -15.48 -9.30
CA GLU A 140 -7.73 -16.76 -9.87
C GLU A 140 -7.92 -17.85 -8.80
N GLU A 141 -7.08 -17.89 -7.76
CA GLU A 141 -7.27 -18.79 -6.61
C GLU A 141 -8.56 -18.46 -5.82
N LEU A 142 -8.89 -17.16 -5.66
CA LEU A 142 -10.20 -16.75 -5.15
C LEU A 142 -11.36 -17.20 -6.06
N ARG A 143 -11.19 -17.16 -7.40
CA ARG A 143 -12.16 -17.73 -8.34
C ARG A 143 -12.38 -19.23 -8.12
N LEU A 144 -11.31 -19.99 -7.82
CA LEU A 144 -11.37 -21.42 -7.53
C LEU A 144 -12.15 -21.68 -6.23
N LEU A 145 -11.84 -20.97 -5.14
CA LEU A 145 -12.59 -21.04 -3.88
C LEU A 145 -14.08 -20.74 -4.05
N TYR A 146 -14.44 -19.72 -4.84
CA TYR A 146 -15.84 -19.38 -5.14
C TYR A 146 -16.58 -20.50 -5.91
N ASN A 147 -15.88 -21.42 -6.59
CA ASN A 147 -16.55 -22.54 -7.25
C ASN A 147 -17.05 -23.60 -6.24
N LEU A 148 -16.54 -23.65 -5.00
CA LEU A 148 -16.96 -24.62 -3.98
C LEU A 148 -18.47 -24.53 -3.70
N GLN A 149 -19.15 -25.68 -3.74
CA GLN A 149 -20.61 -25.79 -3.61
C GLN A 149 -21.04 -27.16 -3.09
N VAL A 150 -22.16 -27.23 -2.37
CA VAL A 150 -22.83 -28.49 -1.99
C VAL A 150 -24.14 -28.59 -2.74
N GLY A 151 -24.23 -29.57 -3.65
CA GLY A 151 -25.33 -29.65 -4.62
C GLY A 151 -25.37 -28.37 -5.46
N ASN A 152 -26.44 -27.59 -5.30
CA ASN A 152 -26.65 -26.33 -6.02
C ASN A 152 -26.24 -25.08 -5.23
N PHE A 153 -25.85 -25.18 -3.96
CA PHE A 153 -25.62 -24.02 -3.08
C PHE A 153 -24.13 -23.65 -2.99
N LYS A 154 -23.79 -22.38 -3.26
CA LYS A 154 -22.43 -21.86 -3.03
C LYS A 154 -22.05 -21.89 -1.55
N LEU A 155 -20.83 -22.35 -1.28
CA LEU A 155 -20.28 -22.43 0.08
C LEU A 155 -19.63 -21.11 0.56
N LEU A 156 -19.26 -20.24 -0.37
CA LEU A 156 -18.49 -19.02 -0.12
C LEU A 156 -18.87 -17.93 -1.12
N GLN A 157 -18.98 -16.69 -0.64
CA GLN A 157 -19.23 -15.50 -1.46
C GLN A 157 -18.05 -14.51 -1.37
N LEU A 158 -17.86 -13.68 -2.41
CA LEU A 158 -16.74 -12.76 -2.51
C LEU A 158 -17.21 -11.32 -2.72
N ILE A 159 -16.58 -10.37 -2.02
CA ILE A 159 -16.67 -8.94 -2.34
C ILE A 159 -15.27 -8.37 -2.57
N LEU A 160 -15.06 -7.81 -3.76
CA LEU A 160 -13.81 -7.18 -4.18
C LEU A 160 -13.96 -5.65 -4.14
N PHE A 161 -13.44 -4.99 -3.10
CA PHE A 161 -13.29 -3.54 -3.09
C PHE A 161 -11.98 -3.17 -3.79
N GLY A 162 -11.99 -2.18 -4.69
CA GLY A 162 -10.79 -1.85 -5.47
C GLY A 162 -10.82 -0.48 -6.12
N GLN A 163 -9.66 -0.03 -6.60
CA GLN A 163 -9.53 1.17 -7.42
C GLN A 163 -9.91 0.85 -8.89
N PRO A 164 -10.15 1.85 -9.77
CA PRO A 164 -10.60 1.63 -11.15
C PRO A 164 -9.72 0.67 -11.97
N GLU A 165 -8.43 0.56 -11.63
CA GLU A 165 -7.43 -0.36 -12.19
C GLU A 165 -7.87 -1.84 -12.11
N LEU A 166 -8.70 -2.20 -11.13
CA LEU A 166 -9.29 -3.55 -11.04
C LEU A 166 -10.16 -3.87 -12.27
N ASN A 167 -10.80 -2.88 -12.90
CA ASN A 167 -11.55 -3.09 -14.13
C ASN A 167 -10.62 -3.47 -15.29
N ASN A 168 -9.55 -2.70 -15.47
CA ASN A 168 -8.53 -2.93 -16.49
C ASN A 168 -7.85 -4.30 -16.30
N LYS A 169 -7.69 -4.74 -15.05
CA LYS A 169 -7.14 -6.05 -14.67
C LYS A 169 -8.10 -7.19 -15.03
N LEU A 170 -9.38 -7.05 -14.67
CA LEU A 170 -10.43 -8.02 -14.99
C LEU A 170 -10.74 -8.12 -16.50
N GLU A 171 -10.30 -7.15 -17.30
CA GLU A 171 -10.43 -7.14 -18.76
C GLU A 171 -9.30 -7.87 -19.50
N GLN A 172 -8.26 -8.31 -18.78
CA GLN A 172 -7.20 -9.12 -19.35
C GLN A 172 -7.73 -10.51 -19.75
N PRO A 173 -7.26 -11.12 -20.87
CA PRO A 173 -7.82 -12.37 -21.38
C PRO A 173 -7.81 -13.54 -20.39
N ASN A 174 -6.79 -13.62 -19.53
CA ASN A 174 -6.66 -14.60 -18.45
C ASN A 174 -7.66 -14.38 -17.31
N MET A 175 -8.12 -13.15 -17.06
CA MET A 175 -9.04 -12.80 -15.98
C MET A 175 -10.52 -12.88 -16.38
N ARG A 176 -10.83 -13.20 -17.65
CA ARG A 176 -12.21 -13.33 -18.15
C ARG A 176 -13.06 -14.27 -17.30
N GLN A 177 -12.53 -15.44 -16.93
CA GLN A 177 -13.26 -16.41 -16.10
C GLN A 177 -13.67 -15.87 -14.73
N LEU A 178 -12.90 -14.93 -14.16
CA LEU A 178 -13.25 -14.24 -12.93
C LEU A 178 -14.27 -13.13 -13.19
N LYS A 179 -14.06 -12.32 -14.24
CA LYS A 179 -14.99 -11.24 -14.64
C LYS A 179 -16.41 -11.77 -14.88
N ASP A 180 -16.54 -12.91 -15.53
CA ASP A 180 -17.83 -13.56 -15.84
C ASP A 180 -18.55 -14.13 -14.60
N ARG A 181 -17.91 -14.15 -13.43
CA ARG A 181 -18.53 -14.49 -12.13
C ARG A 181 -18.97 -13.26 -11.32
N ILE A 182 -18.68 -12.04 -11.77
CA ILE A 182 -19.05 -10.80 -11.07
C ILE A 182 -20.46 -10.37 -11.47
N VAL A 183 -21.43 -10.73 -10.65
CA VAL A 183 -22.86 -10.47 -10.87
C VAL A 183 -23.22 -9.03 -10.54
N HIS A 184 -22.63 -8.45 -9.49
CA HIS A 184 -22.95 -7.10 -9.02
C HIS A 184 -21.77 -6.14 -9.08
N HIS A 185 -22.06 -4.92 -9.55
CA HIS A 185 -21.10 -3.92 -9.98
C HIS A 185 -21.46 -2.54 -9.41
N PHE A 186 -20.87 -2.19 -8.27
CA PHE A 186 -21.07 -0.89 -7.61
C PHE A 186 -19.87 0.03 -7.87
N ASN A 187 -20.12 1.32 -8.08
CA ASN A 187 -19.05 2.31 -8.30
C ASN A 187 -19.22 3.52 -7.36
N MET A 188 -18.27 3.69 -6.43
CA MET A 188 -18.24 4.78 -5.46
C MET A 188 -17.78 6.09 -6.12
N GLN A 189 -18.73 6.80 -6.71
CA GLN A 189 -18.49 8.10 -7.33
C GLN A 189 -17.92 9.14 -6.34
N PRO A 190 -17.09 10.07 -6.82
CA PRO A 190 -16.77 11.30 -6.09
C PRO A 190 -18.03 12.07 -5.69
N MET A 191 -17.98 12.77 -4.56
CA MET A 191 -19.12 13.51 -4.03
C MET A 191 -19.47 14.71 -4.91
N SER A 192 -20.74 14.86 -5.25
CA SER A 192 -21.26 16.03 -5.97
C SER A 192 -21.21 17.28 -5.10
N HIS A 193 -21.10 18.47 -5.73
CA HIS A 193 -21.10 19.74 -5.01
C HIS A 193 -22.34 19.92 -4.10
N ASN A 194 -23.49 19.40 -4.52
CA ASN A 194 -24.75 19.51 -3.77
C ASN A 194 -24.74 18.68 -2.46
N ALA A 195 -23.95 17.61 -2.40
CA ALA A 195 -23.82 16.77 -1.20
C ALA A 195 -22.70 17.23 -0.24
N LEU A 196 -21.78 18.08 -0.71
CA LEU A 196 -20.60 18.53 0.04
C LEU A 196 -20.96 19.31 1.31
N GLU A 197 -21.93 20.21 1.23
CA GLU A 197 -22.38 21.00 2.39
C GLU A 197 -22.97 20.10 3.47
N SER A 198 -23.91 19.22 3.08
CA SER A 198 -24.51 18.22 3.95
C SER A 198 -23.48 17.28 4.58
N TYR A 199 -22.42 16.91 3.83
CA TYR A 199 -21.33 16.08 4.36
C TYR A 199 -20.50 16.81 5.42
N LEU A 200 -20.06 18.04 5.13
CA LEU A 200 -19.26 18.83 6.08
C LEU A 200 -20.07 19.14 7.34
N MET A 201 -21.33 19.56 7.19
CA MET A 201 -22.25 19.79 8.31
C MET A 201 -22.52 18.50 9.11
N PHE A 202 -22.70 17.35 8.46
CA PHE A 202 -22.83 16.05 9.13
C PHE A 202 -21.58 15.70 9.95
N ARG A 203 -20.37 15.84 9.37
CA ARG A 203 -19.10 15.57 10.08
C ARG A 203 -18.90 16.50 11.27
N MET A 204 -19.26 17.78 11.15
CA MET A 204 -19.26 18.74 12.27
C MET A 204 -20.24 18.30 13.38
N ARG A 205 -21.49 17.96 13.03
CA ARG A 205 -22.53 17.54 13.99
C ARG A 205 -22.17 16.25 14.72
N ALA A 206 -21.62 15.25 14.01
CA ALA A 206 -21.15 14.01 14.61
C ALA A 206 -20.05 14.24 15.66
N ALA A 207 -19.25 15.29 15.49
CA ALA A 207 -18.25 15.73 16.46
C ALA A 207 -18.79 16.67 17.57
N GLY A 208 -20.11 16.87 17.67
CA GLY A 208 -20.74 17.69 18.71
C GLY A 208 -21.05 19.14 18.31
N TYR A 209 -20.89 19.53 17.05
CA TYR A 209 -21.22 20.90 16.62
C TYR A 209 -22.73 21.14 16.48
N HIS A 210 -23.24 22.20 17.11
CA HIS A 210 -24.68 22.54 17.12
C HIS A 210 -25.02 23.89 16.46
N GLY A 211 -24.03 24.61 15.90
CA GLY A 211 -24.22 25.96 15.37
C GLY A 211 -24.63 26.06 13.88
N PRO A 212 -24.64 27.28 13.31
CA PRO A 212 -24.93 27.54 11.89
C PRO A 212 -23.81 27.04 10.97
N ASN A 213 -24.00 27.05 9.64
CA ASN A 213 -22.94 26.58 8.74
C ASN A 213 -21.70 27.50 8.76
N VAL A 214 -20.61 27.00 9.34
CA VAL A 214 -19.30 27.67 9.40
C VAL A 214 -18.65 27.83 8.02
N PHE A 215 -18.96 26.97 7.04
CA PHE A 215 -18.36 27.05 5.70
C PHE A 215 -19.15 27.98 4.78
N SER A 216 -18.55 29.11 4.40
CA SER A 216 -19.16 30.02 3.43
C SER A 216 -19.42 29.33 2.07
N PRO A 217 -20.45 29.72 1.30
CA PRO A 217 -20.74 29.15 -0.02
C PRO A 217 -19.56 29.22 -1.00
N GLN A 218 -18.70 30.23 -0.85
CA GLN A 218 -17.47 30.36 -1.65
C GLN A 218 -16.38 29.38 -1.21
N ALA A 219 -16.23 29.14 0.11
CA ALA A 219 -15.33 28.12 0.63
C ALA A 219 -15.78 26.71 0.24
N LEU A 220 -17.08 26.38 0.36
CA LEU A 220 -17.66 25.12 -0.11
C LEU A 220 -17.33 24.86 -1.59
N LYS A 221 -17.56 25.88 -2.45
CA LYS A 221 -17.26 25.83 -3.89
C LYS A 221 -15.77 25.64 -4.17
N LEU A 222 -14.87 26.17 -3.33
CA LEU A 222 -13.43 25.99 -3.47
C LEU A 222 -12.96 24.61 -2.97
N ILE A 223 -13.43 24.16 -1.80
CA ILE A 223 -13.16 22.81 -1.26
C ILE A 223 -13.61 21.74 -2.25
N GLY A 224 -14.82 21.85 -2.82
CA GLY A 224 -15.31 20.88 -3.81
C GLY A 224 -14.48 20.82 -5.08
N ARG A 225 -13.90 21.94 -5.52
CA ARG A 225 -13.00 22.00 -6.68
C ARG A 225 -11.60 21.46 -6.38
N ALA A 226 -11.04 21.81 -5.23
CA ALA A 226 -9.69 21.41 -4.81
C ALA A 226 -9.61 19.97 -4.29
N SER A 227 -10.74 19.39 -3.87
CA SER A 227 -10.86 17.98 -3.48
C SER A 227 -11.26 17.03 -4.62
N GLU A 228 -11.75 17.56 -5.74
CA GLU A 228 -12.34 16.79 -6.85
C GLU A 228 -13.46 15.83 -6.38
N GLY A 229 -14.13 16.16 -5.27
CA GLY A 229 -15.21 15.34 -4.66
C GLY A 229 -14.73 14.15 -3.82
N LEU A 230 -13.42 13.94 -3.66
CA LEU A 230 -12.88 12.79 -2.91
C LEU A 230 -12.90 13.07 -1.40
N MET A 231 -13.64 12.25 -0.63
CA MET A 231 -13.86 12.43 0.82
C MET A 231 -12.55 12.65 1.61
N ARG A 232 -11.47 11.93 1.31
CA ARG A 232 -10.17 12.14 1.97
C ARG A 232 -9.60 13.54 1.72
N ARG A 233 -9.70 14.07 0.50
CA ARG A 233 -9.25 15.43 0.16
C ARG A 233 -10.18 16.49 0.74
N ILE A 234 -11.50 16.24 0.76
CA ILE A 234 -12.49 17.10 1.43
C ILE A 234 -12.11 17.27 2.91
N ASN A 235 -11.87 16.18 3.63
CA ASN A 235 -11.55 16.20 5.05
C ASN A 235 -10.23 16.92 5.34
N ILE A 236 -9.16 16.64 4.59
CA ILE A 236 -7.86 17.33 4.75
C ILE A 236 -8.00 18.85 4.57
N LEU A 237 -8.73 19.28 3.54
CA LEU A 237 -8.95 20.71 3.29
C LEU A 237 -9.85 21.34 4.35
N ALA A 238 -10.89 20.64 4.81
CA ALA A 238 -11.81 21.13 5.83
C ALA A 238 -11.12 21.31 7.19
N ASP A 239 -10.37 20.30 7.67
CA ASP A 239 -9.67 20.34 8.96
C ASP A 239 -8.65 21.49 9.02
N LYS A 240 -7.82 21.60 7.97
CA LYS A 240 -6.85 22.70 7.84
C LYS A 240 -7.51 24.07 7.66
N SER A 241 -8.73 24.12 7.12
CA SER A 241 -9.49 25.38 7.05
C SER A 241 -10.07 25.78 8.41
N LEU A 242 -10.47 24.82 9.27
CA LEU A 242 -10.81 25.09 10.67
C LEU A 242 -9.58 25.63 11.41
N LEU A 243 -8.42 24.98 11.27
CA LEU A 243 -7.17 25.42 11.89
C LEU A 243 -6.75 26.82 11.44
N ALA A 244 -6.85 27.14 10.14
CA ALA A 244 -6.54 28.46 9.62
C ALA A 244 -7.52 29.54 10.14
N ALA A 245 -8.83 29.24 10.18
CA ALA A 245 -9.83 30.16 10.72
C ALA A 245 -9.61 30.42 12.22
N PHE A 246 -9.27 29.39 12.99
CA PHE A 246 -8.90 29.50 14.42
C PHE A 246 -7.64 30.37 14.65
N VAL A 247 -6.62 30.25 13.80
CA VAL A 247 -5.42 31.12 13.88
C VAL A 247 -5.73 32.60 13.58
N GLU A 248 -6.79 32.87 12.82
CA GLU A 248 -7.31 34.23 12.57
C GLU A 248 -8.39 34.67 13.60
N ASP A 249 -8.65 33.88 14.65
CA ASP A 249 -9.73 34.07 15.65
C ASP A 249 -11.14 34.21 15.02
N THR A 250 -11.38 33.50 13.92
CA THR A 250 -12.66 33.51 13.18
C THR A 250 -13.40 32.20 13.27
N HIS A 251 -14.73 32.27 13.21
CA HIS A 251 -15.63 31.10 13.19
C HIS A 251 -16.17 30.79 11.78
N ASN A 252 -16.01 31.72 10.83
CA ASN A 252 -16.48 31.59 9.45
C ASN A 252 -15.33 31.19 8.52
N ILE A 253 -15.45 30.04 7.86
CA ILE A 253 -14.47 29.56 6.89
C ILE A 253 -14.73 30.25 5.55
N GLU A 254 -13.87 31.21 5.26
CA GLU A 254 -13.78 31.93 3.99
C GLU A 254 -12.84 31.23 2.99
N PRO A 255 -12.90 31.61 1.69
CA PRO A 255 -11.94 31.12 0.69
C PRO A 255 -10.46 31.31 1.06
N ARG A 256 -10.12 32.33 1.86
CA ARG A 256 -8.74 32.59 2.31
C ARG A 256 -8.18 31.47 3.20
N HIS A 257 -9.00 30.95 4.11
CA HIS A 257 -8.65 29.80 4.98
C HIS A 257 -8.47 28.53 4.15
N VAL A 258 -9.33 28.31 3.15
CA VAL A 258 -9.20 27.18 2.20
C VAL A 258 -7.94 27.32 1.33
N GLN A 259 -7.56 28.54 0.91
CA GLN A 259 -6.32 28.80 0.18
C GLN A 259 -5.07 28.60 1.04
N ALA A 260 -5.13 28.84 2.36
CA ALA A 260 -4.09 28.42 3.29
C ALA A 260 -4.00 26.89 3.37
N ALA A 261 -5.13 26.21 3.61
CA ALA A 261 -5.22 24.75 3.65
C ALA A 261 -4.71 24.06 2.36
N MET A 262 -4.98 24.63 1.18
CA MET A 262 -4.48 24.13 -0.11
C MET A 262 -2.96 24.26 -0.24
N ARG A 263 -2.39 25.41 0.14
CA ARG A 263 -0.93 25.65 0.10
C ARG A 263 -0.18 24.68 1.01
N ASP A 264 -0.74 24.39 2.19
CA ASP A 264 -0.17 23.48 3.19
C ASP A 264 -0.36 21.98 2.87
N SER A 265 -1.07 21.61 1.80
CA SER A 265 -1.46 20.21 1.55
C SER A 265 -0.92 19.60 0.25
N GLU A 266 -0.18 20.35 -0.56
CA GLU A 266 0.19 20.00 -1.96
C GLU A 266 -1.03 19.76 -2.89
N LEU A 267 -2.26 19.86 -2.38
CA LEU A 267 -3.54 19.68 -3.08
C LEU A 267 -3.86 20.87 -3.99
N GLN A 268 -3.01 21.11 -4.98
CA GLN A 268 -3.35 21.97 -6.11
C GLN A 268 -4.46 21.29 -6.93
N PRO A 269 -5.49 22.03 -7.39
CA PRO A 269 -6.52 21.44 -8.24
C PRO A 269 -5.88 21.01 -9.56
N SER A 270 -6.11 19.77 -9.98
CA SER A 270 -5.70 19.25 -11.28
C SER A 270 -6.22 20.19 -12.38
N ARG A 271 -5.37 21.09 -12.89
CA ARG A 271 -5.75 22.13 -13.86
C ARG A 271 -5.91 21.52 -15.24
N LYS A 272 -6.94 20.66 -15.39
CA LYS A 272 -7.45 20.17 -16.68
C LYS A 272 -7.61 21.39 -17.57
N LEU A 273 -6.81 21.49 -18.62
CA LEU A 273 -6.90 22.60 -19.57
C LEU A 273 -8.29 22.54 -20.21
N ARG A 274 -9.19 23.39 -19.72
CA ARG A 274 -10.30 23.87 -20.54
C ARG A 274 -9.68 24.72 -21.64
N LEU A 275 -9.26 24.04 -22.71
CA LEU A 275 -9.22 24.63 -24.04
C LEU A 275 -10.52 25.44 -24.19
N PRO A 276 -10.46 26.75 -24.49
CA PRO A 276 -11.66 27.55 -24.60
C PRO A 276 -12.52 26.93 -25.68
N SER A 277 -13.77 26.60 -25.33
CA SER A 277 -14.76 26.14 -26.29
C SER A 277 -14.96 27.25 -27.31
N MET A 278 -14.40 27.08 -28.51
CA MET A 278 -14.61 28.02 -29.60
C MET A 278 -16.12 28.22 -29.80
N PRO A 279 -16.60 29.46 -29.93
CA PRO A 279 -18.00 29.67 -30.30
C PRO A 279 -18.25 29.02 -31.67
N PRO A 280 -19.47 28.51 -31.95
CA PRO A 280 -19.79 28.03 -33.28
C PRO A 280 -19.60 29.17 -34.28
N MET A 281 -18.68 28.98 -35.22
CA MET A 281 -18.41 29.96 -36.27
C MET A 281 -19.69 30.18 -37.09
N PRO A 282 -20.11 31.42 -37.37
CA PRO A 282 -21.21 31.67 -38.29
C PRO A 282 -20.84 31.14 -39.68
N SER A 283 -21.80 30.56 -40.39
CA SER A 283 -21.60 30.00 -41.72
C SER A 283 -21.34 31.09 -42.76
N ILE A 284 -20.06 31.43 -42.97
CA ILE A 284 -19.64 32.38 -44.01
C ILE A 284 -19.79 31.69 -45.37
N ASN A 285 -20.80 32.09 -46.13
CA ASN A 285 -21.01 31.66 -47.51
C ASN A 285 -19.95 32.29 -48.43
N LEU A 286 -18.78 31.66 -48.52
CA LEU A 286 -17.70 32.08 -49.42
C LEU A 286 -17.90 31.45 -50.82
N PRO A 287 -17.83 32.22 -51.92
CA PRO A 287 -17.97 31.66 -53.27
C PRO A 287 -16.81 30.72 -53.63
N PRO A 288 -17.02 29.72 -54.51
CA PRO A 288 -16.13 28.56 -54.70
C PRO A 288 -14.77 28.84 -55.40
N ALA A 289 -14.34 30.10 -55.49
CA ALA A 289 -13.06 30.49 -56.11
C ALA A 289 -11.87 30.52 -55.13
N GLY A 290 -12.10 30.48 -53.81
CA GLY A 290 -11.05 30.75 -52.80
C GLY A 290 -10.27 29.53 -52.25
N ILE A 291 -10.67 28.29 -52.55
CA ILE A 291 -10.23 27.11 -51.78
C ILE A 291 -8.78 26.67 -52.09
N LEU A 292 -8.23 27.02 -53.26
CA LEU A 292 -6.92 26.55 -53.72
C LEU A 292 -5.71 27.11 -52.96
N ALA A 293 -5.87 28.15 -52.12
CA ALA A 293 -4.76 28.75 -51.36
C ALA A 293 -4.49 28.06 -50.00
N GLY A 294 -5.49 27.40 -49.39
CA GLY A 294 -5.38 26.91 -48.01
C GLY A 294 -4.63 25.58 -47.86
N GLY A 295 -4.75 24.67 -48.83
CA GLY A 295 -4.25 23.29 -48.71
C GLY A 295 -2.72 23.17 -48.68
N ALA A 296 -1.99 24.08 -49.34
CA ALA A 296 -0.54 23.99 -49.50
C ALA A 296 0.24 24.10 -48.18
N ILE A 297 -0.22 24.94 -47.25
CA ILE A 297 0.48 25.22 -45.99
C ILE A 297 0.36 24.03 -45.02
N ALA A 298 -0.80 23.38 -44.97
CA ALA A 298 -1.01 22.19 -44.14
C ALA A 298 -0.19 20.98 -44.62
N ALA A 299 -0.05 20.81 -45.94
CA ALA A 299 0.77 19.74 -46.52
C ALA A 299 2.27 19.90 -46.22
N LEU A 300 2.81 21.12 -46.34
CA LEU A 300 4.23 21.41 -46.09
C LEU A 300 4.64 21.15 -44.63
N LEU A 301 3.79 21.48 -43.66
CA LEU A 301 4.05 21.23 -42.24
C LEU A 301 4.06 19.73 -41.88
N LEU A 302 3.26 18.91 -42.58
CA LEU A 302 3.25 17.45 -42.40
C LEU A 302 4.48 16.76 -42.99
N VAL A 303 5.06 17.28 -44.08
CA VAL A 303 6.31 16.77 -44.66
C VAL A 303 7.54 17.18 -43.84
N GLY A 304 7.53 18.36 -43.22
CA GLY A 304 8.65 18.81 -42.37
C GLY A 304 8.86 17.96 -41.11
N LEU A 305 7.77 17.42 -40.53
CA LEU A 305 7.83 16.69 -39.25
C LEU A 305 8.31 15.24 -39.36
N THR A 306 8.22 14.62 -40.55
CA THR A 306 8.73 13.25 -40.78
C THR A 306 10.22 13.22 -41.11
N ALA A 307 10.77 14.31 -41.65
CA ALA A 307 12.18 14.44 -42.02
C ALA A 307 13.15 14.55 -40.83
N TRP A 308 12.65 14.81 -39.61
CA TRP A 308 13.46 14.95 -38.39
C TRP A 308 13.60 13.66 -37.55
N TRP A 309 13.08 12.53 -38.03
CA TRP A 309 13.13 11.23 -37.34
C TRP A 309 14.00 10.18 -38.04
N THR A 310 14.67 10.53 -39.15
CA THR A 310 15.39 9.58 -40.01
C THR A 310 16.92 9.72 -40.01
N THR A 311 17.47 10.78 -39.40
CA THR A 311 18.91 11.12 -39.53
C THR A 311 19.81 10.70 -38.36
N ASP A 312 19.25 10.33 -37.20
CA ASP A 312 20.07 9.94 -36.03
C ASP A 312 19.53 8.70 -35.30
N LYS A 313 20.12 7.55 -35.63
CA LYS A 313 20.26 6.40 -34.70
C LYS A 313 21.42 5.50 -35.14
N PRO A 314 22.38 5.18 -34.24
CA PRO A 314 23.52 4.34 -34.58
C PRO A 314 23.11 2.88 -34.81
N GLN A 315 23.88 2.18 -35.66
CA GLN A 315 23.67 0.78 -36.00
C GLN A 315 24.20 -0.17 -34.91
N SER A 316 23.58 -1.34 -34.81
CA SER A 316 24.16 -2.57 -34.25
C SER A 316 23.74 -3.76 -35.13
N PRO A 317 24.61 -4.77 -35.34
CA PRO A 317 24.43 -5.77 -36.39
C PRO A 317 23.44 -6.89 -36.04
N ALA A 318 22.86 -7.50 -37.08
CA ALA A 318 21.98 -8.66 -36.96
C ALA A 318 22.76 -9.99 -37.00
N PRO A 319 22.33 -11.03 -36.26
CA PRO A 319 22.80 -12.40 -36.46
C PRO A 319 22.32 -12.98 -37.80
N GLN A 320 23.16 -13.76 -38.47
CA GLN A 320 22.79 -14.49 -39.69
C GLN A 320 22.13 -15.83 -39.34
N ALA A 321 21.13 -16.24 -40.12
CA ALA A 321 20.58 -17.59 -40.10
C ALA A 321 21.09 -18.39 -41.31
N GLN A 322 21.51 -19.63 -41.11
CA GLN A 322 21.84 -20.59 -42.17
C GLN A 322 20.92 -21.80 -42.08
N LEU A 323 20.50 -22.32 -43.24
CA LEU A 323 19.70 -23.54 -43.33
C LEU A 323 20.60 -24.77 -43.47
N ALA A 324 20.26 -25.84 -42.77
CA ALA A 324 20.60 -27.21 -43.11
C ALA A 324 19.41 -28.11 -42.76
N ALA A 325 19.21 -29.21 -43.49
CA ALA A 325 17.96 -29.99 -43.47
C ALA A 325 18.12 -31.43 -42.97
N ALA A 326 17.03 -31.94 -42.39
CA ALA A 326 16.60 -33.34 -42.31
C ALA A 326 17.63 -34.47 -42.07
N THR A 327 17.49 -35.18 -40.95
CA THR A 327 17.14 -36.63 -40.96
C THR A 327 16.73 -37.15 -39.58
N MET A 328 15.87 -38.18 -39.58
CA MET A 328 15.68 -39.20 -38.52
C MET A 328 16.31 -40.52 -39.04
N PRO A 329 16.53 -41.63 -38.28
CA PRO A 329 15.77 -42.06 -37.08
C PRO A 329 16.54 -42.88 -35.99
N THR A 330 15.77 -43.50 -35.07
CA THR A 330 15.99 -44.85 -34.46
C THR A 330 16.84 -45.05 -33.18
N ALA A 331 16.10 -45.25 -32.06
CA ALA A 331 16.20 -46.33 -31.03
C ALA A 331 17.25 -46.37 -29.87
N ALA A 332 16.76 -47.02 -28.78
CA ALA A 332 17.44 -47.88 -27.79
C ALA A 332 18.19 -47.30 -26.55
N THR A 333 17.45 -47.25 -25.43
CA THR A 333 17.73 -47.70 -24.04
C THR A 333 18.77 -48.85 -23.92
N PRO A 334 19.59 -49.06 -22.85
CA PRO A 334 19.35 -48.73 -21.41
C PRO A 334 20.52 -48.11 -20.57
N GLU A 335 20.19 -47.91 -19.28
CA GLU A 335 21.01 -47.95 -18.03
C GLU A 335 22.08 -49.10 -17.95
N PRO A 336 23.01 -49.23 -16.94
CA PRO A 336 22.83 -48.90 -15.48
C PRO A 336 24.10 -48.52 -14.62
N VAL A 337 23.90 -48.55 -13.28
CA VAL A 337 24.86 -48.83 -12.16
C VAL A 337 25.33 -47.65 -11.26
N ALA A 338 25.39 -47.93 -9.94
CA ALA A 338 25.81 -47.10 -8.79
C ALA A 338 26.63 -48.01 -7.79
N PRO A 339 26.92 -47.73 -6.48
CA PRO A 339 26.75 -46.53 -5.64
C PRO A 339 28.06 -46.18 -4.80
N PRO A 340 28.21 -46.13 -3.44
CA PRO A 340 29.31 -45.41 -2.72
C PRO A 340 30.10 -46.35 -1.74
N PRO A 341 30.45 -46.06 -0.45
CA PRO A 341 30.92 -44.88 0.31
C PRO A 341 32.23 -45.11 1.16
N ALA A 342 32.66 -44.12 1.96
CA ALA A 342 33.46 -44.26 3.22
C ALA A 342 33.25 -42.97 4.09
N THR A 343 33.21 -42.87 5.44
CA THR A 343 34.07 -43.33 6.56
C THR A 343 35.54 -42.86 6.46
N GLU A 344 36.25 -42.40 7.50
CA GLU A 344 36.00 -42.20 8.96
C GLU A 344 36.87 -41.01 9.46
N GLN A 345 37.14 -40.62 10.72
CA GLN A 345 36.98 -41.19 12.09
C GLN A 345 36.85 -40.02 13.14
N ALA A 346 37.08 -40.27 14.44
CA ALA A 346 37.07 -39.23 15.50
C ALA A 346 38.11 -39.49 16.62
N THR A 347 38.66 -38.44 17.26
CA THR A 347 39.56 -38.60 18.43
C THR A 347 39.56 -37.42 19.44
N ILE A 348 38.86 -37.64 20.57
CA ILE A 348 39.25 -37.48 21.99
C ILE A 348 40.08 -36.27 22.49
N VAL A 349 39.66 -35.72 23.64
CA VAL A 349 40.21 -34.59 24.44
C VAL A 349 41.51 -34.94 25.22
N PRO A 350 42.23 -33.97 25.82
CA PRO A 350 42.17 -33.89 27.30
C PRO A 350 42.16 -32.49 27.95
N VAL A 351 41.94 -32.53 29.27
CA VAL A 351 41.56 -31.49 30.25
C VAL A 351 42.60 -30.38 30.53
N ALA A 352 42.08 -29.24 31.03
CA ALA A 352 42.74 -28.04 31.58
C ALA A 352 43.77 -28.25 32.72
N PRO A 353 44.44 -27.17 33.19
CA PRO A 353 43.89 -26.47 34.37
C PRO A 353 43.96 -24.92 34.34
N ALA A 354 43.26 -24.29 35.29
CA ALA A 354 43.39 -22.88 35.71
C ALA A 354 44.53 -22.75 36.79
N PRO A 355 44.87 -21.59 37.42
CA PRO A 355 44.09 -20.34 37.62
C PRO A 355 44.90 -19.02 37.52
N ALA A 356 44.24 -17.87 37.78
CA ALA A 356 44.68 -16.78 38.68
C ALA A 356 43.85 -15.49 38.47
N GLN A 357 43.80 -14.62 39.49
CA GLN A 357 43.18 -13.29 39.47
C GLN A 357 44.26 -12.20 39.53
N ALA A 358 44.00 -11.03 38.96
CA ALA A 358 44.69 -9.77 39.28
C ALA A 358 43.79 -8.58 38.93
N GLU A 359 43.85 -7.51 39.72
CA GLU A 359 43.08 -6.27 39.54
C GLU A 359 43.88 -5.18 38.79
N GLU A 360 43.25 -4.02 38.65
CA GLU A 360 43.72 -2.79 37.97
C GLU A 360 45.12 -2.31 38.44
N PRO A 361 45.84 -1.56 37.59
CA PRO A 361 45.80 -0.11 37.80
C PRO A 361 45.87 0.76 36.53
N ALA A 362 45.50 2.03 36.70
CA ALA A 362 45.75 3.15 35.80
C ALA A 362 46.21 4.38 36.63
N PRO A 363 46.68 5.50 36.03
CA PRO A 363 47.22 5.72 34.68
C PRO A 363 48.71 6.18 34.76
N PRO A 364 49.30 6.74 33.67
CA PRO A 364 49.63 8.18 33.80
C PRO A 364 49.50 9.03 32.52
N ALA A 365 49.47 10.35 32.77
CA ALA A 365 49.64 11.55 31.93
C ALA A 365 49.95 11.45 30.41
N ALA A 366 49.32 12.35 29.64
CA ALA A 366 49.57 12.58 28.21
C ALA A 366 50.54 13.74 27.93
N PRO A 367 51.23 13.75 26.77
CA PRO A 367 51.77 14.95 26.14
C PRO A 367 50.72 15.61 25.20
N ALA A 368 50.80 16.93 25.06
CA ALA A 368 49.99 17.72 24.12
C ALA A 368 50.89 18.38 23.04
N PRO A 369 50.37 19.18 22.09
CA PRO A 369 49.95 18.64 20.79
C PRO A 369 50.73 19.20 19.59
N ALA A 370 50.66 18.49 18.46
CA ALA A 370 51.17 18.89 17.15
C ALA A 370 50.01 18.92 16.11
N PRO A 371 50.16 19.59 14.95
CA PRO A 371 49.07 20.39 14.37
C PRO A 371 47.94 19.57 13.73
N ALA A 372 46.74 20.16 13.75
CA ALA A 372 45.54 19.56 13.19
C ALA A 372 45.64 19.39 11.66
N PRO A 373 45.30 18.21 11.11
CA PRO A 373 44.93 18.11 9.70
C PRO A 373 43.61 18.87 9.46
N ALA A 374 43.40 19.34 8.23
CA ALA A 374 42.19 20.07 7.84
C ALA A 374 40.91 19.27 8.13
N PRO A 375 39.78 19.96 8.44
CA PRO A 375 38.54 19.28 8.81
C PRO A 375 38.04 18.39 7.67
N ALA A 376 37.94 17.10 7.94
CA ALA A 376 37.22 16.17 7.07
C ALA A 376 35.77 16.64 6.89
N PRO A 377 35.16 16.49 5.70
CA PRO A 377 33.79 16.95 5.46
C PRO A 377 32.83 16.29 6.45
N ALA A 378 31.90 17.09 6.98
CA ALA A 378 30.92 16.68 7.98
C ALA A 378 30.11 15.47 7.48
N THR A 379 30.53 14.27 7.89
CA THR A 379 30.03 13.01 7.33
C THR A 379 28.60 12.81 7.79
N SER A 380 27.68 12.54 6.85
CA SER A 380 26.26 12.58 7.17
C SER A 380 25.89 11.53 8.22
N LEU A 381 24.80 11.76 8.98
CA LEU A 381 24.34 10.76 9.95
C LEU A 381 24.07 9.40 9.27
N PHE A 382 23.67 9.42 8.00
CA PHE A 382 23.49 8.23 7.16
C PHE A 382 24.81 7.46 7.01
N ASP A 383 25.88 8.11 6.56
CA ASP A 383 27.19 7.49 6.39
C ASP A 383 27.74 6.93 7.70
N GLN A 384 27.56 7.68 8.81
CA GLN A 384 27.97 7.24 10.15
C GLN A 384 27.24 5.97 10.60
N ARG A 385 25.92 5.88 10.39
CA ARG A 385 25.13 4.69 10.75
C ARG A 385 25.32 3.53 9.78
N LEU A 386 25.67 3.80 8.53
CA LEU A 386 26.05 2.79 7.53
C LEU A 386 27.43 2.19 7.86
N ALA A 387 28.39 2.99 8.29
CA ALA A 387 29.66 2.52 8.83
C ALA A 387 29.48 1.72 10.12
N ALA A 388 28.55 2.12 11.00
CA ALA A 388 28.19 1.36 12.20
C ALA A 388 27.57 -0.01 11.85
N GLY A 389 26.65 -0.08 10.88
CA GLY A 389 26.07 -1.34 10.43
C GLY A 389 27.08 -2.28 9.77
N LYS A 390 28.01 -1.75 8.97
CA LYS A 390 29.14 -2.54 8.44
C LYS A 390 30.05 -3.08 9.55
N LYS A 391 30.28 -2.33 10.63
CA LYS A 391 31.00 -2.84 11.82
C LYS A 391 30.21 -3.90 12.58
N LEU A 392 28.88 -3.79 12.64
CA LEU A 392 28.02 -4.77 13.30
C LEU A 392 28.09 -6.14 12.60
N LEU A 393 27.99 -6.17 11.26
CA LEU A 393 28.13 -7.40 10.46
C LEU A 393 29.50 -8.08 10.60
N ALA A 394 30.53 -7.36 11.03
CA ALA A 394 31.86 -7.92 11.27
C ALA A 394 32.03 -8.55 12.66
N GLN A 395 31.05 -8.40 13.57
CA GLN A 395 31.11 -8.92 14.93
C GLN A 395 30.48 -10.31 15.03
N LYS A 396 31.32 -11.35 15.11
CA LYS A 396 30.91 -12.77 15.25
C LYS A 396 30.07 -13.09 16.50
N ASN A 397 29.90 -12.15 17.43
CA ASN A 397 29.20 -12.36 18.70
C ASN A 397 27.74 -11.85 18.68
N VAL A 398 27.27 -11.25 17.58
CA VAL A 398 25.90 -10.72 17.48
C VAL A 398 25.04 -11.69 16.68
N ALA A 399 24.11 -12.37 17.35
CA ALA A 399 23.21 -13.33 16.71
C ALA A 399 21.95 -12.66 16.13
N ALA A 400 21.48 -11.55 16.71
CA ALA A 400 20.24 -10.91 16.30
C ALA A 400 20.20 -9.39 16.50
N SER A 401 19.30 -8.74 15.76
CA SER A 401 18.90 -7.33 15.90
C SER A 401 17.40 -7.18 15.60
N ILE A 402 16.77 -6.09 16.04
CA ILE A 402 15.38 -5.79 15.70
C ILE A 402 15.38 -5.01 14.38
N GLN A 403 14.72 -5.51 13.35
CA GLN A 403 14.49 -4.75 12.12
C GLN A 403 13.28 -3.82 12.31
N LEU A 404 13.50 -2.51 12.19
CA LEU A 404 12.43 -1.51 12.19
C LEU A 404 11.74 -1.46 10.82
N PHE A 405 12.52 -1.30 9.75
CA PHE A 405 11.98 -1.31 8.39
C PHE A 405 13.06 -1.64 7.35
N SER A 406 12.61 -1.93 6.14
CA SER A 406 13.43 -2.06 4.94
C SER A 406 12.91 -1.16 3.82
N THR A 407 13.79 -0.67 2.96
CA THR A 407 13.41 0.09 1.74
C THR A 407 14.19 -0.40 0.53
N GLU A 408 13.49 -0.63 -0.57
CA GLU A 408 14.07 -0.88 -1.91
C GLU A 408 14.41 0.43 -2.63
N ASP A 409 13.84 1.56 -2.19
CA ASP A 409 14.14 2.89 -2.71
C ASP A 409 15.12 3.59 -1.75
N LEU A 410 16.37 3.73 -2.20
CA LEU A 410 17.49 4.31 -1.46
C LEU A 410 17.44 5.84 -1.45
N GLN A 411 16.34 6.44 -0.96
CA GLN A 411 16.20 7.89 -0.80
C GLN A 411 16.99 8.41 0.43
N PRO A 412 18.21 9.01 0.28
CA PRO A 412 19.08 9.23 1.44
C PRO A 412 18.47 10.28 2.38
N LYS A 413 17.87 11.35 1.82
CA LYS A 413 17.18 12.41 2.56
C LYS A 413 16.06 11.89 3.48
N ARG A 414 15.35 10.83 3.07
CA ARG A 414 14.25 10.23 3.85
C ARG A 414 14.77 9.45 5.05
N VAL A 415 15.86 8.70 4.86
CA VAL A 415 16.55 7.98 5.95
C VAL A 415 17.26 8.97 6.88
N GLU A 416 17.95 9.98 6.35
CA GLU A 416 18.59 11.03 7.14
C GLU A 416 17.59 11.80 8.01
N GLY A 417 16.39 12.10 7.49
CA GLY A 417 15.30 12.69 8.25
C GLY A 417 14.78 11.80 9.38
N PHE A 418 14.81 10.47 9.22
CA PHE A 418 14.56 9.52 10.31
C PHE A 418 15.69 9.54 11.35
N LEU A 419 16.96 9.51 10.92
CA LEU A 419 18.10 9.56 11.83
C LEU A 419 18.13 10.82 12.69
N LYS A 420 17.85 12.01 12.12
CA LYS A 420 17.77 13.27 12.87
C LYS A 420 16.67 13.24 13.94
N ARG A 421 15.56 12.53 13.71
CA ARG A 421 14.51 12.32 14.72
C ARG A 421 14.91 11.31 15.80
N ALA A 422 15.70 10.29 15.47
CA ALA A 422 16.23 9.34 16.44
C ALA A 422 17.36 9.94 17.30
N ASP A 423 18.13 10.87 16.73
CA ASP A 423 19.18 11.63 17.42
C ASP A 423 18.57 12.56 18.47
N GLY A 424 17.54 13.33 18.11
CA GLY A 424 16.71 14.11 19.05
C GLY A 424 15.93 13.29 20.09
N LEU A 425 16.01 11.95 20.06
CA LEU A 425 15.48 11.04 21.07
C LEU A 425 16.60 10.30 21.85
N GLY A 426 17.88 10.59 21.58
CA GLY A 426 19.03 9.92 22.18
C GLY A 426 19.18 8.44 21.76
N LYS A 427 18.49 8.00 20.70
CA LYS A 427 18.48 6.59 20.26
C LYS A 427 19.34 6.31 19.02
N LEU A 428 19.90 7.34 18.38
CA LEU A 428 20.82 7.19 17.23
C LEU A 428 21.98 6.18 17.46
N PRO A 429 22.61 6.08 18.66
CA PRO A 429 23.66 5.08 18.89
C PRO A 429 23.21 3.63 18.73
N GLN A 430 21.92 3.34 18.95
CA GLN A 430 21.33 2.00 18.89
C GLN A 430 20.82 1.64 17.49
N ILE A 431 20.92 2.53 16.50
CA ILE A 431 20.44 2.33 15.13
C ILE A 431 21.59 2.02 14.19
N TYR A 432 21.43 0.98 13.38
CA TYR A 432 22.39 0.50 12.40
C TYR A 432 21.75 0.44 11.01
N LEU A 433 22.50 0.83 9.98
CA LEU A 433 22.04 0.72 8.59
C LEU A 433 22.83 -0.37 7.87
N VAL A 434 22.13 -1.37 7.35
CA VAL A 434 22.71 -2.54 6.67
C VAL A 434 22.24 -2.57 5.21
N PRO A 435 23.16 -2.58 4.22
CA PRO A 435 22.81 -2.85 2.83
C PRO A 435 22.15 -4.22 2.71
N ALA A 436 21.08 -4.32 1.93
CA ALA A 436 20.37 -5.57 1.68
C ALA A 436 19.89 -5.64 0.23
N ARG A 437 19.88 -6.84 -0.34
CA ARG A 437 19.37 -7.08 -1.69
C ARG A 437 17.94 -7.62 -1.62
N PHE A 438 17.06 -7.08 -2.46
CA PHE A 438 15.63 -7.44 -2.53
C PHE A 438 15.33 -7.85 -3.99
N GLY A 439 15.53 -9.14 -4.28
CA GLY A 439 15.61 -9.64 -5.66
C GLY A 439 16.77 -8.97 -6.40
N ASP A 440 16.48 -8.38 -7.56
CA ASP A 440 17.47 -7.66 -8.37
C ASP A 440 17.82 -6.26 -7.85
N LYS A 441 17.03 -5.71 -6.90
CA LYS A 441 17.20 -4.35 -6.39
C LYS A 441 18.14 -4.30 -5.18
N GLU A 442 18.89 -3.21 -5.08
CA GLU A 442 19.67 -2.87 -3.89
C GLU A 442 18.87 -1.93 -2.99
N GLY A 443 18.89 -2.20 -1.68
CA GLY A 443 18.12 -1.49 -0.69
C GLY A 443 18.80 -1.47 0.68
N LEU A 444 18.05 -1.07 1.70
CA LEU A 444 18.57 -0.84 3.04
C LEU A 444 17.65 -1.45 4.10
N ARG A 445 18.22 -2.17 5.06
CA ARG A 445 17.58 -2.55 6.33
C ARG A 445 18.00 -1.58 7.42
N VAL A 446 17.01 -1.12 8.19
CA VAL A 446 17.20 -0.26 9.36
C VAL A 446 16.98 -1.10 10.60
N LEU A 447 18.07 -1.27 11.36
CA LEU A 447 18.15 -2.19 12.49
C LEU A 447 18.30 -1.43 13.80
N TYR A 448 17.85 -2.02 14.89
CA TYR A 448 17.83 -1.46 16.24
C TYR A 448 18.35 -2.47 17.25
N GLY A 449 19.35 -2.05 18.04
CA GLY A 449 20.04 -2.87 19.01
C GLY A 449 20.94 -3.95 18.38
N ALA A 450 21.71 -4.62 19.23
CA ALA A 450 22.58 -5.73 18.88
C ALA A 450 22.54 -6.73 20.04
N TYR A 451 22.16 -7.98 19.76
CA TYR A 451 21.84 -8.97 20.79
C TYR A 451 22.60 -10.27 20.57
N LEU A 452 23.08 -10.86 21.66
CA LEU A 452 23.84 -12.12 21.66
C LEU A 452 22.94 -13.34 21.35
N THR A 453 21.62 -13.22 21.50
CA THR A 453 20.65 -14.29 21.21
C THR A 453 19.36 -13.73 20.57
N VAL A 454 18.66 -14.59 19.83
CA VAL A 454 17.34 -14.29 19.25
C VAL A 454 16.29 -13.97 20.32
N GLU A 455 16.38 -14.61 21.49
CA GLU A 455 15.46 -14.40 22.61
C GLU A 455 15.67 -13.05 23.28
N ALA A 456 16.92 -12.60 23.44
CA ALA A 456 17.24 -11.26 23.93
C ALA A 456 16.68 -10.18 22.98
N ALA A 457 16.83 -10.37 21.66
CA ALA A 457 16.20 -9.48 20.67
C ALA A 457 14.67 -9.50 20.76
N ARG A 458 14.04 -10.69 20.91
CA ARG A 458 12.58 -10.84 21.03
C ARG A 458 12.03 -10.15 22.28
N ASN A 459 12.70 -10.26 23.42
CA ASN A 459 12.28 -9.60 24.65
C ASN A 459 12.42 -8.08 24.54
N ALA A 460 13.53 -7.58 23.98
CA ALA A 460 13.79 -6.15 23.81
C ALA A 460 12.83 -5.42 22.84
N ILE A 461 12.00 -6.15 22.06
CA ILE A 461 10.88 -5.53 21.31
C ILE A 461 9.91 -4.83 22.26
N LYS A 462 9.70 -5.35 23.49
CA LYS A 462 8.83 -4.75 24.50
C LYS A 462 9.40 -3.42 25.04
N ASP A 463 10.72 -3.29 25.07
CA ASP A 463 11.45 -2.13 25.59
C ASP A 463 11.78 -1.07 24.52
N LEU A 464 11.29 -1.27 23.28
CA LEU A 464 11.37 -0.26 22.23
C LEU A 464 10.61 1.02 22.63
N PRO A 465 11.05 2.20 22.16
CA PRO A 465 10.25 3.42 22.28
C PRO A 465 8.83 3.20 21.70
N PRO A 466 7.74 3.59 22.40
CA PRO A 466 6.37 3.30 21.95
C PRO A 466 6.09 3.78 20.51
N ARG A 467 6.61 4.95 20.13
CA ARG A 467 6.53 5.46 18.74
C ARG A 467 7.11 4.51 17.70
N TYR A 468 8.09 3.66 18.04
CA TYR A 468 8.66 2.68 17.11
C TYR A 468 7.82 1.39 17.08
N GLN A 469 7.20 0.99 18.18
CA GLN A 469 6.20 -0.10 18.20
C GLN A 469 4.94 0.28 17.40
N GLU A 470 4.51 1.55 17.47
CA GLU A 470 3.35 2.08 16.74
C GLU A 470 3.61 2.34 15.25
N SER A 471 4.84 2.75 14.88
CA SER A 471 5.16 3.20 13.51
C SER A 471 5.75 2.11 12.61
N PHE A 472 6.16 0.96 13.15
CA PHE A 472 6.92 -0.04 12.42
C PHE A 472 6.45 -1.47 12.71
N ALA A 473 6.35 -2.29 11.66
CA ALA A 473 6.14 -3.74 11.78
C ALA A 473 7.47 -4.41 12.17
N THR A 474 7.83 -4.34 13.45
CA THR A 474 9.15 -4.75 13.93
C THR A 474 9.35 -6.27 13.85
N ALA A 475 10.34 -6.70 13.07
CA ALA A 475 10.74 -8.09 12.93
C ALA A 475 12.08 -8.37 13.63
N ILE A 476 12.43 -9.63 13.84
CA ILE A 476 13.79 -10.00 14.27
C ILE A 476 14.63 -10.34 13.04
N HIS A 477 15.76 -9.67 12.88
CA HIS A 477 16.80 -10.05 11.92
C HIS A 477 17.85 -10.90 12.64
N VAL A 478 18.03 -12.13 12.20
CA VAL A 478 19.18 -12.98 12.55
C VAL A 478 20.29 -12.72 11.53
N PHE A 479 21.53 -12.61 11.99
CA PHE A 479 22.71 -12.31 11.15
C PHE A 479 23.33 -13.57 10.52
#